data_AF-A0A847E183-F1
#
_entry.id   AF-A0A847E183-F1
#
_cell.length_a   1.000
_cell.length_b   1.000
_cell.length_c   1.000
_cell.angle_alpha   90.00
_cell.angle_beta   90.00
_cell.angle_gamma   90.00
#
_symmetry.space_group_name_H-M   'P 1'
#
loop_
_entity.id
_entity.type
_entity.pdbx_description
1 polymer ?
#
loop_
_entity_poly.entity_id
_entity_poly.type
_entity_poly.pdbx_seq_one_letter_code
_entity_poly.pdbx_strand_id
1 'polypeptide(L)' 'DDAVRALIHQGARESEIREAAVASGMKSMREDGARWVEAGVTSADEVIRVTRD' A
#
# COMPACT_ATOMS: atom_id res chain seq x y z
N ASP A 1 13.97 0.37 -3.51
CA ASP A 1 13.95 1.83 -3.68
C ASP A 1 15.01 2.44 -2.76
N ASP A 2 15.88 3.28 -3.32
CA ASP A 2 17.00 3.87 -2.57
C ASP A 2 16.54 4.99 -1.63
N ALA A 3 15.45 5.70 -1.95
CA ALA A 3 14.89 6.73 -1.10
C ALA A 3 14.30 6.14 0.18
N VAL A 4 13.48 5.08 0.08
CA VAL A 4 12.95 4.36 1.25
C VAL A 4 14.07 3.78 2.11
N ARG A 5 15.13 3.23 1.52
CA ARG A 5 16.28 2.70 2.26
C ARG A 5 16.98 3.80 3.08
N ALA A 6 17.18 4.97 2.48
CA ALA A 6 17.78 6.12 3.17
C ALA A 6 16.91 6.59 4.36
N LEU A 7 15.58 6.66 4.18
CA LEU A 7 14.64 7.03 5.24
C LEU A 7 14.67 6.06 6.42
N ILE A 8 14.77 4.76 6.15
CA ILE A 8 14.92 3.73 7.19
C ILE A 8 16.21 3.97 8.00
N HIS A 9 17.34 4.20 7.33
CA HIS A 9 18.61 4.44 8.02
C HIS A 9 18.61 5.72 8.86
N GLN A 10 17.79 6.71 8.48
CA GLN A 10 17.64 7.97 9.21
C GLN A 10 16.64 7.88 10.38
N GLY A 11 15.93 6.75 10.54
CA GLY A 11 14.87 6.63 11.53
C GLY A 11 13.69 7.56 11.26
N ALA A 12 13.40 7.82 9.98
CA ALA A 12 12.31 8.69 9.56
C ALA A 12 10.95 8.18 10.05
N ARG A 13 9.96 9.08 10.10
CA ARG A 13 8.61 8.71 10.52
C ARG A 13 7.97 7.77 9.50
N GLU A 14 7.05 6.94 9.98
CA GLU A 14 6.27 6.04 9.13
C GLU A 14 5.57 6.78 7.98
N SER A 15 5.04 7.99 8.22
CA SER A 15 4.40 8.81 7.19
C SER A 15 5.36 9.15 6.04
N GLU A 16 6.61 9.48 6.34
CA GLU A 16 7.62 9.83 5.33
C GLU A 16 8.01 8.60 4.51
N ILE A 17 8.17 7.46 5.16
CA ILE A 17 8.44 6.17 4.49
C ILE A 17 7.26 5.80 3.58
N ARG A 18 6.02 5.97 4.06
CA ARG A 18 4.81 5.68 3.30
C ARG A 18 4.69 6.58 2.07
N GLU A 19 4.94 7.87 2.21
CA GLU A 19 4.91 8.83 1.09
C GLU A 19 5.94 8.45 0.02
N ALA A 20 7.18 8.13 0.41
CA ALA A 20 8.21 7.69 -0.53
C ALA A 20 7.86 6.36 -1.21
N ALA A 21 7.25 5.42 -0.48
CA ALA A 21 6.80 4.16 -1.05
C ALA A 21 5.68 4.37 -2.07
N VAL A 22 4.68 5.21 -1.79
CA VAL A 22 3.61 5.54 -2.73
C VAL A 22 4.18 6.26 -3.97
N ALA A 23 5.10 7.21 -3.78
CA ALA A 23 5.75 7.91 -4.88
C ALA A 23 6.57 6.99 -5.80
N SER A 24 7.10 5.88 -5.25
CA SER A 24 7.81 4.84 -6.02
C SER A 24 6.88 3.76 -6.60
N GLY A 25 5.56 3.95 -6.53
CA GLY A 25 4.58 3.09 -7.17
C GLY A 25 4.03 1.96 -6.30
N MET A 26 4.29 1.99 -4.99
CA MET A 26 3.62 1.08 -4.06
C MET A 26 2.10 1.32 -4.09
N LYS A 27 1.35 0.24 -4.27
CA LYS A 27 -0.11 0.24 -4.13
C LYS A 27 -0.48 -0.18 -2.72
N SER A 28 -1.52 0.44 -2.17
CA SER A 28 -2.16 -0.06 -0.96
C SER A 28 -2.81 -1.42 -1.22
N MET A 29 -3.01 -2.22 -0.16
CA MET A 29 -3.73 -3.50 -0.25
C MET A 29 -5.14 -3.32 -0.84
N ARG A 30 -5.78 -2.18 -0.57
CA ARG A 30 -7.11 -1.84 -1.10
C ARG A 30 -7.09 -1.61 -2.60
N GLU A 31 -6.09 -0.88 -3.10
CA GLU A 31 -5.91 -0.66 -4.53
C GLU A 31 -5.54 -1.96 -5.26
N ASP A 32 -4.69 -2.79 -4.67
CA ASP A 32 -4.35 -4.11 -5.24
C ASP A 32 -5.59 -5.02 -5.30
N GLY A 33 -6.45 -4.98 -4.28
CA GLY A 33 -7.67 -5.78 -4.20
C GLY A 33 -8.67 -5.56 -5.35
N ALA A 34 -8.63 -4.40 -6.01
CA ALA A 34 -9.49 -4.12 -7.16
C ALA A 34 -9.36 -5.17 -8.28
N ARG A 35 -8.16 -5.72 -8.50
CA ARG A 35 -7.93 -6.76 -9.52
C ARG A 35 -8.65 -8.07 -9.21
N TRP A 36 -8.85 -8.38 -7.93
CA TRP A 36 -9.56 -9.59 -7.51
C TRP A 36 -11.06 -9.42 -7.58
N VAL A 37 -11.56 -8.20 -7.34
CA VAL A 37 -12.96 -7.85 -7.58
C VAL A 37 -13.28 -7.97 -9.07
N GLU A 38 -12.44 -7.41 -9.94
CA GLU A 38 -12.62 -7.51 -11.39
C GLU A 38 -12.57 -8.97 -11.89
N ALA A 39 -11.70 -9.80 -11.31
CA ALA A 39 -11.60 -11.22 -11.60
C ALA A 39 -12.74 -12.07 -10.98
N GLY A 40 -13.64 -11.48 -10.20
CA GLY A 40 -14.74 -12.19 -9.53
C GLY A 40 -14.29 -13.12 -8.39
N VAL A 41 -13.08 -12.93 -7.86
CA VAL A 41 -12.49 -13.77 -6.80
C VAL A 41 -12.98 -13.35 -5.41
N THR A 42 -13.24 -12.06 -5.21
CA THR A 42 -13.70 -11.47 -3.94
C THR A 42 -14.70 -10.35 -4.20
N SER A 43 -15.33 -9.83 -3.14
CA SER A 43 -16.24 -8.69 -3.22
C SER A 43 -15.54 -7.38 -2.82
N ALA A 44 -16.04 -6.25 -3.32
CA ALA A 44 -15.55 -4.94 -2.90
C ALA A 44 -15.71 -4.73 -1.38
N ASP A 45 -16.83 -5.18 -0.80
CA ASP A 45 -17.09 -5.10 0.64
C ASP A 45 -16.07 -5.90 1.45
N GLU A 46 -15.67 -7.08 0.97
CA GLU A 46 -14.64 -7.88 1.60
C GLU A 46 -13.28 -7.16 1.58
N VAL A 47 -12.87 -6.62 0.43
CA VAL A 47 -11.63 -5.82 0.31
C VAL A 47 -11.66 -4.63 1.28
N ILE A 48 -12.78 -3.91 1.37
CA ILE A 48 -12.93 -2.77 2.29
C ILE A 48 -12.76 -3.22 3.74
N ARG A 49 -13.40 -4.33 4.12
CA ARG A 49 -13.38 -4.89 5.48
C ARG A 49 -11.98 -5.34 5.89
N VAL A 50 -11.23 -6.00 5.01
CA VAL A 50 -9.90 -6.56 5.34
C VAL A 50 -8.74 -5.57 5.21
N THR A 51 -8.98 -4.37 4.68
CA THR A 51 -7.97 -3.32 4.49
C THR A 51 -8.27 -2.05 5.27
N ARG A 52 -9.04 -2.16 6.36
CA ARG A 52 -9.45 -1.01 7.18
C ARG A 52 -8.46 -0.67 8.31
N ASP A 53 -7.46 -1.52 8.52
CA ASP A 53 -6.39 -1.35 9.51
C ASP A 53 -5.18 -0.59 8.96
#